data_AF-A0A2P6V286-F1
#
_entry.id   AF-A0A2P6V286-F1
#
_cell.length_a   1.000
_cell.length_b   1.000
_cell.length_c   1.000
_cell.angle_alpha   90.00
_cell.angle_beta   90.00
_cell.angle_gamma   90.00
#
_symmetry.space_group_name_H-M   'P 1'
#
loop_
_entity.id
_entity.type
_entity.pdbx_description
1 polymer ?
#
loop_
_entity_poly.entity_id
_entity_poly.type
_entity_poly.pdbx_seq_one_letter_code
_entity_poly.pdbx_strand_id
1 'polypeptide(L)'
;MATAQLKDRVREQYSQLLEAFANLLRSARLPDEGGDAGSRQGRVPGELMEVFAEKMLAACQALLGVVAELKRNALLNDVHGRNAEVASSAAEAEAEAAALRQQLAALQQRLDATSQLVPPPDAAGIAQQEQQEQQAHAAQQGGAVPMEA
;
A
#
# COMPACT_ATOMS: atom_id res chain seq x y z
N MET A 1 11.96 22.02 19.27
CA MET A 1 12.31 23.14 18.36
C MET A 1 11.42 23.20 17.12
N ALA A 2 11.06 22.09 16.46
CA ALA A 2 10.23 22.11 15.23
C ALA A 2 8.81 22.72 15.39
N THR A 3 8.14 22.50 16.52
CA THR A 3 6.79 23.05 16.78
C THR A 3 6.79 24.57 17.00
N ALA A 4 7.87 25.13 17.53
CA ALA A 4 8.04 26.57 17.69
C ALA A 4 8.17 27.25 16.31
N GLN A 5 9.00 26.67 15.43
CA GLN A 5 9.17 27.15 14.05
C GLN A 5 7.86 27.10 13.25
N LEU A 6 7.05 26.06 13.43
CA LEU A 6 5.76 25.96 12.75
C LEU A 6 4.77 27.03 13.21
N LYS A 7 4.70 27.27 14.52
CA LYS A 7 3.83 28.29 15.11
C LYS A 7 4.20 29.69 14.62
N ASP A 8 5.49 29.98 14.51
CA ASP A 8 5.98 31.26 14.00
C ASP A 8 5.65 31.42 12.51
N ARG A 9 5.80 30.36 11.71
CA ARG A 9 5.41 30.35 10.29
C ARG A 9 3.90 30.59 10.10
N VAL A 10 3.04 29.98 10.92
CA VAL A 10 1.58 30.25 10.88
C VAL A 10 1.28 31.71 11.19
N ARG A 11 1.89 32.26 12.23
CA ARG A 11 1.69 33.66 12.63
C ARG A 11 2.12 34.63 11.54
N GLU A 12 3.27 34.38 10.93
CA GLU A 12 3.81 35.19 9.85
C GLU A 12 2.86 35.19 8.64
N GLN A 13 2.46 34.02 8.15
CA GLN A 13 1.58 33.91 6.98
C GLN A 13 0.19 34.52 7.24
N TYR A 14 -0.34 34.34 8.45
CA TYR A 14 -1.61 34.96 8.84
C TYR A 14 -1.51 36.49 8.93
N SER A 15 -0.40 37.01 9.44
CA SER A 15 -0.14 38.46 9.48
C SER A 15 -0.04 39.04 8.07
N GLN A 16 0.69 38.38 7.17
CA GLN A 16 0.82 38.80 5.76
C GLN A 16 -0.53 38.80 5.03
N LEU A 17 -1.38 37.80 5.30
CA LEU A 17 -2.74 37.73 4.76
C LEU A 17 -3.59 38.93 5.21
N LEU A 18 -3.59 39.22 6.51
CA LEU A 18 -4.36 40.34 7.08
C LEU A 18 -3.85 41.70 6.57
N GLU A 19 -2.54 41.86 6.44
CA GLU A 19 -1.93 43.08 5.93
C GLU A 19 -2.30 43.30 4.46
N ALA A 20 -2.18 42.26 3.62
CA ALA A 20 -2.59 42.32 2.22
C ALA A 20 -4.09 42.61 2.07
N PHE A 21 -4.94 42.02 2.91
CA PHE A 21 -6.37 42.30 2.93
C PHE A 21 -6.68 43.75 3.36
N ALA A 22 -6.02 44.26 4.41
CA ALA A 22 -6.17 45.65 4.84
C ALA A 22 -5.70 46.65 3.77
N ASN A 23 -4.63 46.30 3.04
CA ASN A 23 -4.15 47.08 1.90
C ASN A 23 -5.14 47.07 0.74
N LEU A 24 -5.73 45.91 0.43
CA LEU A 24 -6.76 45.78 -0.59
C LEU A 24 -7.99 46.64 -0.26
N LEU A 25 -8.47 46.59 1.00
CA LEU A 25 -9.59 47.42 1.45
C LEU A 25 -9.28 48.92 1.36
N ARG A 26 -8.04 49.33 1.67
CA ARG A 26 -7.60 50.72 1.50
C ARG A 26 -7.55 51.14 0.04
N SER A 27 -7.09 50.27 -0.85
CA SER A 27 -7.03 50.54 -2.29
C SER A 27 -8.41 50.54 -2.97
N ALA A 28 -9.37 49.80 -2.42
CA ALA A 28 -10.74 49.74 -2.93
C ALA A 28 -11.63 50.92 -2.48
N ARG A 29 -11.20 51.72 -1.50
CA ARG A 29 -11.91 52.94 -1.11
C ARG A 29 -11.74 53.99 -2.19
N LEU A 30 -12.76 54.15 -3.03
CA LEU A 30 -12.87 55.26 -3.97
C LEU A 30 -12.90 56.59 -3.20
N PRO A 31 -12.25 57.65 -3.68
CA PRO A 31 -12.42 58.97 -3.08
C PRO A 31 -13.88 59.41 -3.23
N ASP A 32 -14.50 59.85 -2.14
CA ASP A 32 -15.83 60.45 -2.15
C ASP A 32 -15.86 61.57 -3.21
N GLU A 33 -16.91 61.60 -4.04
CA GLU A 33 -17.10 62.53 -5.18
C GLU A 33 -17.21 64.03 -4.79
N GLY A 34 -16.80 64.43 -3.59
CA GLY A 34 -17.10 65.74 -3.00
C GLY A 34 -15.95 66.75 -2.91
N GLY A 35 -14.74 66.50 -3.42
CA GLY A 35 -13.59 67.32 -3.04
C GLY A 35 -12.57 67.60 -4.13
N ASP A 36 -12.72 68.79 -4.71
CA ASP A 36 -11.75 69.72 -5.32
C ASP A 36 -10.45 69.21 -5.98
N ALA A 37 -10.05 69.95 -7.01
CA ALA A 37 -9.02 69.66 -8.03
C ALA A 37 -7.56 69.42 -7.56
N GLY A 38 -7.30 68.87 -6.36
CA GLY A 38 -5.97 68.57 -5.81
C GLY A 38 -5.67 67.10 -5.46
N SER A 39 -6.64 66.17 -5.54
CA SER A 39 -6.56 64.86 -4.87
C SER A 39 -6.05 63.67 -5.71
N ARG A 40 -5.09 63.87 -6.61
CA ARG A 40 -4.42 62.74 -7.32
C ARG A 40 -3.57 61.83 -6.40
N GLN A 41 -3.47 62.13 -5.11
CA GLN A 41 -2.72 61.36 -4.11
C GLN A 41 -3.44 60.10 -3.59
N GLY A 42 -4.71 59.85 -3.96
CA GLY A 42 -5.50 58.75 -3.40
C GLY A 42 -5.75 57.55 -4.32
N ARG A 43 -5.40 57.61 -5.62
CA ARG A 43 -5.62 56.48 -6.53
C ARG A 43 -4.48 55.49 -6.39
N VAL A 44 -4.74 54.38 -5.70
CA VAL A 44 -3.86 53.21 -5.74
C VAL A 44 -3.98 52.60 -7.16
N PRO A 45 -2.88 52.49 -7.93
CA PRO A 45 -2.88 51.80 -9.22
C PRO A 45 -3.62 50.46 -9.17
N GLY A 46 -4.44 50.15 -10.18
CA GLY A 46 -5.17 48.88 -10.23
C GLY A 46 -4.26 47.65 -10.14
N GLU A 47 -3.04 47.77 -10.68
CA GLU A 47 -1.97 46.77 -10.56
C GLU A 47 -1.61 46.44 -9.09
N LEU A 48 -1.71 47.41 -8.16
CA LEU A 48 -1.44 47.15 -6.74
C LEU A 48 -2.58 46.36 -6.08
N MET A 49 -3.82 46.47 -6.55
CA MET A 49 -4.93 45.64 -6.05
C MET A 49 -4.70 44.17 -6.41
N GLU A 50 -4.28 43.90 -7.65
CA GLU A 50 -3.92 42.56 -8.12
C GLU A 50 -2.76 41.99 -7.31
N VAL A 51 -1.71 42.79 -7.06
CA VAL A 51 -0.58 42.39 -6.21
C VAL A 51 -1.01 42.01 -4.79
N PHE A 52 -1.95 42.75 -4.18
CA PHE A 52 -2.45 42.38 -2.84
C PHE A 52 -3.29 41.09 -2.87
N ALA A 53 -4.11 40.89 -3.91
CA ALA A 53 -4.84 39.64 -4.09
C ALA A 53 -3.90 38.44 -4.29
N GLU A 54 -2.85 38.59 -5.08
CA GLU A 54 -1.82 37.56 -5.28
C GLU A 54 -1.07 37.25 -3.98
N LYS A 55 -0.70 38.27 -3.20
CA LYS A 55 -0.08 38.09 -1.88
C LYS A 55 -0.98 37.34 -0.90
N MET A 56 -2.29 37.62 -0.92
CA MET A 56 -3.25 36.87 -0.12
C MET A 56 -3.32 35.40 -0.56
N LEU A 57 -3.39 35.13 -1.87
CA LEU A 57 -3.39 33.76 -2.39
C LEU A 57 -2.12 33.00 -2.02
N ALA A 58 -0.96 33.64 -2.15
CA ALA A 58 0.33 33.05 -1.76
C ALA A 58 0.37 32.70 -0.26
N ALA A 59 -0.10 33.61 0.61
CA ALA A 59 -0.17 33.37 2.05
C ALA A 59 -1.13 32.22 2.41
N CYS A 60 -2.29 32.14 1.75
CA CYS A 60 -3.23 31.03 1.88
C CYS A 60 -2.60 29.69 1.45
N GLN A 61 -1.88 29.67 0.34
CA GLN A 61 -1.20 28.47 -0.16
C GLN A 61 -0.09 28.01 0.81
N ALA A 62 0.66 28.95 1.38
CA ALA A 62 1.66 28.66 2.41
C ALA A 62 1.03 28.08 3.69
N LEU A 63 -0.12 28.60 4.13
CA LEU A 63 -0.88 28.07 5.27
C LEU A 63 -1.38 26.64 5.01
N LEU A 64 -1.90 26.36 3.81
CA LEU A 64 -2.29 25.00 3.41
C LEU A 64 -1.10 24.04 3.47
N GLY A 65 0.09 24.49 3.05
CA GLY A 65 1.33 23.73 3.19
C GLY A 65 1.67 23.38 4.64
N VAL A 66 1.52 24.34 5.57
CA VAL A 66 1.72 24.09 7.01
C VAL A 66 0.71 23.07 7.55
N VAL A 67 -0.56 23.14 7.14
CA VAL A 67 -1.58 22.17 7.55
C VAL A 67 -1.27 20.77 7.04
N ALA A 68 -0.80 20.63 5.80
CA ALA A 68 -0.38 19.34 5.26
C ALA A 68 0.80 18.76 6.05
N GLU A 69 1.77 19.59 6.43
CA GLU A 69 2.91 19.21 7.26
C GLU A 69 2.47 18.76 8.66
N LEU A 70 1.54 19.47 9.29
CA LEU A 70 0.93 19.07 10.57
C LEU A 70 0.21 17.73 10.48
N LYS A 71 -0.61 17.53 9.45
CA LYS A 71 -1.34 16.27 9.23
C LYS A 71 -0.36 15.12 9.06
N ARG A 72 0.68 15.30 8.26
CA ARG A 72 1.73 14.29 8.08
C ARG A 72 2.42 13.95 9.40
N ASN A 73 2.79 14.95 10.19
CA ASN A 73 3.43 14.74 11.48
C ASN A 73 2.51 14.07 12.51
N ALA A 74 1.20 14.34 12.46
CA ALA A 74 0.21 13.67 13.28
C ALA A 74 0.06 12.20 12.87
N LEU A 75 -0.06 11.91 11.57
CA LEU A 75 -0.15 10.52 11.06
C LEU A 75 1.10 9.70 11.38
N LEU A 76 2.29 10.30 11.29
CA LEU A 76 3.54 9.61 11.64
C LEU A 76 3.65 9.32 13.14
N ASN A 77 3.05 10.14 13.99
CA ASN A 77 3.00 9.94 15.45
C ASN A 77 1.81 9.11 15.93
N ASP A 78 0.90 8.70 15.03
CA ASP A 78 -0.23 7.84 15.39
C ASP A 78 0.23 6.37 15.55
N VAL A 79 1.04 6.14 16.58
CA VAL A 79 1.54 4.82 16.95
C VAL A 79 0.39 3.92 17.42
N HIS A 80 -0.63 4.48 18.07
CA HIS A 80 -1.77 3.70 18.57
C HIS A 80 -2.66 3.18 17.44
N GLY A 81 -3.00 4.01 16.45
CA GLY A 81 -3.75 3.57 15.27
C GLY A 81 -3.01 2.49 14.50
N ARG A 82 -1.71 2.68 14.26
CA ARG A 82 -0.86 1.70 13.54
C ARG A 82 -0.71 0.39 14.31
N ASN A 83 -0.57 0.44 15.63
CA ASN A 83 -0.50 -0.77 16.46
C ASN A 83 -1.83 -1.53 16.47
N ALA A 84 -2.96 -0.82 16.44
CA ALA A 84 -4.29 -1.45 16.34
C ALA A 84 -4.48 -2.15 14.98
N GLU A 85 -4.07 -1.52 13.88
CA GLU A 85 -4.08 -2.14 12.54
C GLU A 85 -3.18 -3.38 12.47
N VAL A 86 -1.95 -3.28 13.01
CA VAL A 86 -1.01 -4.41 13.05
C VAL A 86 -1.58 -5.56 13.89
N ALA A 87 -2.21 -5.26 15.04
CA ALA A 87 -2.84 -6.28 15.87
C ALA A 87 -4.02 -6.96 15.17
N SER A 88 -4.85 -6.20 14.44
CA SER A 88 -5.96 -6.74 13.65
C SER A 88 -5.45 -7.65 12.52
N SER A 89 -4.47 -7.17 11.77
CA SER A 89 -3.87 -7.94 10.66
C SER A 89 -3.16 -9.21 11.16
N ALA A 90 -2.49 -9.14 12.32
CA ALA A 90 -1.87 -10.31 12.93
C ALA A 90 -2.93 -11.35 13.36
N ALA A 91 -4.06 -10.90 13.93
CA ALA A 91 -5.14 -11.79 14.32
C ALA A 91 -5.79 -12.49 13.10
N GLU A 92 -5.98 -11.77 12.00
CA GLU A 92 -6.47 -12.35 10.74
C GLU A 92 -5.48 -13.38 10.16
N ALA A 93 -4.19 -13.05 10.12
CA ALA A 93 -3.16 -13.97 9.65
C ALA A 93 -3.03 -15.22 10.51
N GLU A 94 -3.21 -15.09 11.83
CA GLU A 94 -3.18 -16.22 12.76
C GLU A 94 -4.40 -17.13 12.58
N ALA A 95 -5.58 -16.56 12.35
CA ALA A 95 -6.79 -17.31 12.03
C ALA A 95 -6.65 -18.09 10.71
N GLU A 96 -6.10 -17.46 9.67
CA GLU A 96 -5.83 -18.10 8.38
C GLU A 96 -4.79 -19.23 8.52
N ALA A 97 -3.70 -18.99 9.25
CA ALA A 97 -2.70 -20.02 9.53
C ALA A 97 -3.28 -21.21 10.29
N ALA A 98 -4.19 -20.98 11.25
CA ALA A 98 -4.90 -22.04 11.96
C ALA A 98 -5.81 -22.86 11.02
N ALA A 99 -6.55 -22.19 10.13
CA ALA A 99 -7.40 -22.86 9.15
C ALA A 99 -6.59 -23.73 8.18
N LEU A 100 -5.46 -23.21 7.66
CA LEU A 100 -4.57 -23.96 6.77
C LEU A 100 -3.95 -25.18 7.47
N ARG A 101 -3.56 -25.05 8.74
CA ARG A 101 -3.06 -26.19 9.54
C ARG A 101 -4.12 -27.29 9.69
N GLN A 102 -5.38 -26.92 9.92
CA GLN A 102 -6.48 -27.90 10.00
C GLN A 102 -6.70 -28.61 8.66
N GLN A 103 -6.68 -27.86 7.55
CA GLN A 103 -6.83 -28.44 6.21
C GLN A 103 -5.68 -29.41 5.88
N LEU A 104 -4.44 -29.04 6.19
CA LEU A 104 -3.29 -29.93 6.00
C LEU A 104 -3.41 -31.21 6.81
N ALA A 105 -3.79 -31.11 8.09
CA ALA A 105 -3.99 -32.28 8.94
C ALA A 105 -5.08 -33.21 8.38
N ALA A 106 -6.20 -32.65 7.90
CA ALA A 106 -7.27 -33.43 7.29
C ALA A 106 -6.83 -34.12 5.99
N LEU A 107 -6.03 -33.44 5.16
CA LEU A 107 -5.46 -34.03 3.95
C LEU A 107 -4.48 -35.15 4.25
N GLN A 108 -3.63 -34.99 5.27
CA GLN A 108 -2.71 -36.02 5.74
C GLN A 108 -3.46 -37.27 6.21
N GLN A 109 -4.51 -37.11 7.02
CA GLN A 109 -5.34 -38.25 7.43
C GLN A 109 -5.99 -38.96 6.25
N ARG A 110 -6.44 -38.23 5.22
CA ARG A 110 -6.99 -38.83 3.99
C ARG A 110 -5.91 -39.59 3.22
N LEU A 111 -4.72 -39.03 3.06
CA LEU A 111 -3.61 -39.72 2.40
C LEU A 111 -3.22 -41.00 3.14
N ASP A 112 -3.09 -40.94 4.45
CA ASP A 112 -2.77 -42.10 5.29
C ASP A 112 -3.83 -43.19 5.17
N ALA A 113 -5.12 -42.83 5.23
CA ALA A 113 -6.23 -43.77 5.04
C ALA A 113 -6.22 -44.40 3.63
N THR A 114 -5.89 -43.62 2.60
CA THR A 114 -5.81 -44.12 1.22
C THR A 114 -4.59 -45.02 1.04
N SER A 115 -3.47 -44.73 1.70
CA SER A 115 -2.26 -45.56 1.66
C SER A 115 -2.45 -46.94 2.29
N GLN A 116 -3.33 -47.06 3.30
CA GLN A 116 -3.69 -48.34 3.92
C GLN A 116 -4.64 -49.19 3.07
N LEU A 117 -5.38 -48.57 2.14
CA LEU A 117 -6.31 -49.25 1.23
C LEU A 117 -5.61 -49.83 -0.01
N VAL A 118 -4.38 -49.40 -0.30
CA VAL A 118 -3.55 -50.01 -1.34
C VAL A 118 -2.73 -51.11 -0.68
N PRO A 119 -3.07 -52.41 -0.85
CA PRO A 119 -2.20 -53.46 -0.37
C PRO A 119 -0.83 -53.30 -1.04
N PRO A 120 0.29 -53.57 -0.34
CA PRO A 120 1.58 -53.64 -1.01
C PRO A 120 1.44 -54.63 -2.17
N PRO A 121 2.00 -54.33 -3.35
CA PRO A 121 1.90 -55.25 -4.48
C PRO A 121 2.37 -56.62 -4.01
N ASP A 122 1.53 -57.64 -4.17
CA ASP A 122 1.82 -58.99 -3.73
C ASP A 122 3.17 -59.41 -4.32
N ALA A 123 4.21 -59.42 -3.47
CA ALA A 123 5.57 -59.83 -3.86
C ALA A 123 5.58 -61.27 -4.41
N ALA A 124 4.56 -62.06 -4.07
CA ALA A 124 4.33 -63.40 -4.60
C ALA A 124 3.89 -63.41 -6.07
N GLY A 125 3.12 -62.42 -6.53
CA GLY A 125 2.67 -62.32 -7.93
C GLY A 125 3.78 -61.85 -8.87
N ILE A 126 4.62 -60.93 -8.41
CA ILE A 126 5.76 -60.41 -9.19
C ILE A 126 6.84 -61.49 -9.37
N ALA A 127 7.15 -62.24 -8.30
CA ALA A 127 8.14 -63.32 -8.37
C ALA A 127 7.70 -64.50 -9.27
N GLN A 128 6.39 -64.80 -9.35
CA GLN A 128 5.88 -65.85 -10.25
C GLN A 128 5.86 -65.41 -11.71
N GLN A 129 5.60 -64.14 -12.01
CA GLN A 129 5.69 -63.60 -13.37
C GLN A 129 7.13 -63.58 -13.90
N GLU A 130 8.10 -63.17 -13.08
CA GLU A 130 9.51 -63.17 -13.48
C GLU A 130 10.05 -64.60 -13.72
N GLN A 131 9.61 -65.59 -12.93
CA GLN A 131 9.97 -67.00 -13.15
C GLN A 131 9.31 -67.59 -14.41
N GLN A 132 8.07 -67.21 -14.74
CA GLN A 132 7.42 -67.67 -15.97
C GLN A 132 8.03 -67.02 -17.23
N GLU A 133 8.40 -65.74 -17.18
CA GLU A 133 9.08 -65.08 -18.31
C GLU A 133 10.50 -65.63 -18.54
N GLN A 134 11.24 -65.97 -17.48
CA GLN A 134 12.55 -66.61 -17.63
C GLN A 134 12.46 -68.06 -18.17
N GLN A 135 11.45 -68.83 -17.78
CA GLN A 135 11.23 -70.17 -18.36
C GLN A 135 10.74 -70.11 -19.81
N ALA A 136 9.90 -69.13 -20.16
CA ALA A 136 9.45 -68.91 -21.54
C ALA A 136 10.61 -68.50 -22.47
N HIS A 137 11.52 -67.66 -21.99
CA HIS A 137 12.70 -67.26 -22.79
C HIS A 137 13.73 -68.38 -22.97
N ALA A 138 13.91 -69.25 -21.96
CA ALA A 138 14.80 -70.42 -22.07
C ALA A 138 14.26 -71.47 -23.07
N ALA A 139 12.94 -71.63 -23.17
CA ALA A 139 12.32 -72.59 -24.10
C ALA A 139 12.40 -72.16 -25.58
N GLN A 140 12.50 -70.86 -25.87
CA GLN A 140 12.64 -70.36 -27.25
C GLN A 140 14.07 -70.42 -27.81
N GLN A 141 15.10 -70.54 -26.97
CA GLN A 141 16.50 -70.64 -27.45
C GLN A 141 16.99 -72.07 -27.68
N GLY A 142 16.23 -73.10 -27.30
CA GLY A 142 16.61 -74.52 -27.48
C GLY A 142 16.17 -75.16 -28.79
N GLY A 143 15.49 -74.44 -29.69
CA GLY A 143 14.79 -75.00 -30.85
C GLY A 143 15.28 -74.50 -32.21
N ALA A 144 16.55 -74.71 -32.54
CA ALA A 144 17.05 -74.54 -33.93
C ALA A 144 18.09 -75.63 -34.27
N VAL A 145 17.56 -76.83 -34.56
CA VAL A 145 17.78 -77.75 -35.71
C VAL A 145 19.22 -77.94 -36.27
N PRO A 146 19.60 -79.20 -36.63
CA PRO A 146 20.96 -79.60 -36.97
C PRO A 146 21.29 -79.39 -38.46
N MET A 147 22.57 -79.48 -38.82
CA MET A 147 22.97 -79.86 -40.18
C MET A 147 24.33 -80.56 -40.16
N GLU A 148 24.32 -81.83 -40.58
CA GLU A 148 25.47 -82.69 -40.82
C GLU A 148 26.30 -82.25 -42.04
N ALA A 149 27.57 -82.72 -41.99
CA ALA A 149 28.48 -83.10 -43.09
C ALA A 149 28.99 -82.04 -44.07
#